data_AF-A0A1H5YWX1-F1
#
_entry.id   AF-A0A1H5YWX1-F1
#
_cell.length_a   1.000
_cell.length_b   1.000
_cell.length_c   1.000
_cell.angle_alpha   90.00
_cell.angle_beta   90.00
_cell.angle_gamma   90.00
#
_symmetry.space_group_name_H-M   'P 1'
#
loop_
_entity.id
_entity.type
_entity.pdbx_description
1 polymer ?
#
loop_
_entity_poly.entity_id
_entity_poly.type
_entity_poly.pdbx_seq_one_letter_code
_entity_poly.pdbx_strand_id
1 'polypeptide(L)' 'MMATQEQIDRARLHIEQLRDHHAGEVIALVRLIEGGALKGPAGDRLAADLLTWDRAFKDFFTRALALLDGLQGASAR' A
#
# COMPACT_ATOMS: atom_id res chain seq x y z
N MET A 1 -18.41 -8.04 19.95
CA MET A 1 -18.24 -6.60 20.23
C MET A 1 -18.23 -5.89 18.88
N MET A 2 -19.15 -4.96 18.64
CA MET A 2 -19.13 -4.14 17.43
C MET A 2 -17.99 -3.13 17.55
N ALA A 3 -17.21 -2.94 16.49
CA ALA A 3 -16.28 -1.81 16.44
C ALA A 3 -17.09 -0.52 16.37
N THR A 4 -16.74 0.48 17.17
CA THR A 4 -17.36 1.81 17.08
C THR A 4 -16.99 2.45 15.75
N GLN A 5 -17.84 3.35 15.22
CA GLN A 5 -17.55 4.07 13.98
C GLN A 5 -16.17 4.75 14.01
N GLU A 6 -15.82 5.32 15.17
CA GLU A 6 -14.50 5.92 15.40
C GLU A 6 -13.34 4.91 15.29
N GLN A 7 -13.53 3.66 15.73
CA GLN A 7 -12.52 2.61 15.55
C GLN A 7 -12.34 2.24 14.07
N ILE A 8 -13.43 2.23 13.29
CA ILE A 8 -13.38 1.97 11.85
C ILE A 8 -12.68 3.11 11.11
N ASP A 9 -12.99 4.36 11.46
CA ASP A 9 -12.36 5.53 10.84
C ASP A 9 -10.85 5.60 11.16
N ARG A 10 -10.45 5.29 12.40
CA ARG A 10 -9.03 5.16 12.77
C ARG A 10 -8.33 4.04 12.01
N ALA A 11 -8.99 2.89 11.83
CA ALA A 11 -8.44 1.78 11.07
C ALA A 11 -8.22 2.17 9.59
N ARG A 12 -9.17 2.87 8.97
CA ARG A 12 -9.03 3.43 7.62
C ARG A 12 -7.81 4.35 7.52
N LEU A 13 -7.74 5.35 8.40
CA LEU A 13 -6.64 6.31 8.39
C LEU A 13 -5.27 5.61 8.53
N HIS A 14 -5.18 4.60 9.40
CA HIS A 14 -3.94 3.87 9.60
C HIS A 14 -3.53 3.06 8.36
N ILE A 15 -4.50 2.42 7.69
CA ILE A 15 -4.29 1.71 6.43
C ILE A 15 -3.80 2.66 5.33
N GLU A 16 -4.40 3.84 5.21
CA GLU A 16 -4.00 4.85 4.22
C GLU A 16 -2.56 5.33 4.46
N GLN A 17 -2.22 5.63 5.72
CA GLN A 17 -0.87 6.02 6.11
C GLN A 17 0.17 4.94 5.79
N LEU A 18 -0.13 3.67 6.08
CA LEU A 18 0.75 2.54 5.77
C LEU A 18 0.96 2.37 4.26
N ARG A 19 -0.11 2.48 3.47
CA ARG A 19 -0.05 2.41 2.01
C ARG A 19 0.86 3.51 1.45
N ASP A 20 0.65 4.74 1.90
CA ASP A 20 1.35 5.91 1.36
C ASP A 20 2.83 5.91 1.79
N HIS A 21 3.13 5.52 3.02
CA HIS A 21 4.50 5.33 3.48
C HIS A 21 5.24 4.26 2.66
N HIS A 22 4.64 3.09 2.49
CA HIS A 22 5.24 2.01 1.70
C HIS A 22 5.50 2.43 0.24
N ALA A 23 4.54 3.08 -0.40
CA ALA A 23 4.70 3.57 -1.77
C ALA A 23 5.87 4.55 -1.88
N GLY A 24 6.04 5.44 -0.89
CA GLY A 24 7.17 6.36 -0.82
C GLY A 24 8.52 5.64 -0.76
N GLU A 25 8.65 4.67 0.14
CA GLU A 25 9.89 3.90 0.35
C GLU A 25 10.27 3.07 -0.90
N VAL A 26 9.31 2.37 -1.51
CA VAL A 26 9.58 1.54 -2.69
C VAL A 26 9.97 2.40 -3.90
N ILE A 27 9.29 3.54 -4.11
CA ILE A 27 9.65 4.47 -5.19
C ILE A 27 11.05 5.04 -4.97
N ALA A 28 11.43 5.36 -3.72
CA ALA A 28 12.78 5.82 -3.41
C ALA A 28 13.84 4.76 -3.76
N LEU A 29 13.59 3.50 -3.43
CA LEU A 29 14.48 2.38 -3.78
C LEU A 29 14.61 2.20 -5.30
N VAL A 30 13.51 2.24 -6.04
CA VAL A 30 13.53 2.16 -7.52
C VAL A 30 14.38 3.29 -8.10
N ARG A 31 14.20 4.53 -7.63
CA ARG A 31 14.98 5.68 -8.09
C ARG A 31 16.48 5.54 -7.80
N LEU A 32 16.86 4.94 -6.67
CA LEU A 32 18.26 4.69 -6.35
C LEU A 32 18.89 3.68 -7.32
N ILE A 33 18.14 2.64 -7.69
CA ILE A 33 18.59 1.63 -8.66
C ILE A 33 18.75 2.26 -10.04
N GLU A 34 17.72 2.97 -10.52
CA GLU A 34 17.70 3.67 -11.82
C GLU A 34 18.76 4.77 -11.89
N GLY A 35 19.03 5.46 -10.78
CA GLY A 35 20.07 6.49 -10.63
C GLY A 35 21.50 5.96 -10.76
N GLY A 36 21.67 4.64 -10.88
CA GLY A 36 22.93 4.02 -11.26
C GLY A 36 23.71 3.36 -10.13
N ALA A 37 23.12 3.20 -8.95
CA ALA A 37 23.74 2.44 -7.86
C ALA A 37 23.90 0.95 -8.21
N LEU A 38 22.99 0.41 -9.03
CA LEU A 38 22.97 -0.99 -9.47
C LEU A 38 22.63 -1.04 -10.96
N LYS A 39 23.60 -0.75 -11.84
CA LYS A 39 23.39 -0.81 -13.30
C LYS A 39 23.45 -2.24 -13.84
N GLY A 40 22.72 -2.49 -14.92
CA GLY A 40 22.74 -3.73 -15.69
C GLY A 40 21.57 -4.65 -15.37
N PRO A 41 21.52 -5.84 -16.00
CA PRO A 41 20.33 -6.70 -16.00
C PRO A 41 19.80 -7.09 -14.62
N ALA A 42 20.69 -7.20 -13.63
CA ALA A 42 20.32 -7.48 -12.25
C ALA A 42 19.60 -6.30 -11.59
N GLY A 43 20.04 -5.07 -11.86
CA GLY A 43 19.38 -3.85 -11.40
C GLY A 43 18.03 -3.64 -12.06
N ASP A 44 17.94 -3.84 -13.37
CA ASP A 44 16.68 -3.75 -14.12
C ASP A 44 15.63 -4.74 -13.59
N ARG A 45 16.08 -5.98 -13.29
CA ARG A 45 15.22 -6.99 -12.67
C ARG A 45 14.78 -6.58 -11.27
N LEU A 46 15.69 -6.07 -10.44
CA LEU A 46 15.36 -5.61 -9.10
C LEU A 46 14.36 -4.45 -9.13
N ALA A 47 14.51 -3.49 -10.04
CA ALA A 47 13.55 -2.41 -10.23
C ALA A 47 12.17 -2.94 -10.65
N ALA A 48 12.11 -3.91 -11.58
CA ALA A 48 10.86 -4.54 -11.99
C ALA A 48 10.17 -5.31 -10.85
N ASP A 49 10.94 -6.04 -10.03
CA ASP A 49 10.44 -6.77 -8.87
C ASP A 49 9.88 -5.81 -7.82
N LEU A 50 10.55 -4.69 -7.55
CA LEU A 50 10.07 -3.64 -6.64
C LEU A 50 8.78 -2.98 -7.14
N LEU A 51 8.67 -2.68 -8.44
CA LEU A 51 7.45 -2.14 -9.03
C LEU A 51 6.28 -3.14 -8.96
N THR A 52 6.58 -4.43 -9.13
CA THR A 52 5.59 -5.50 -8.98
C THR A 52 5.11 -5.61 -7.53
N TRP A 53 6.03 -5.51 -6.58
CA TRP A 53 5.71 -5.48 -5.16
C TRP A 53 4.82 -4.29 -4.79
N ASP A 54 5.17 -3.07 -5.22
CA ASP A 54 4.37 -1.86 -4.98
C ASP A 54 2.94 -2.00 -5.52
N ARG A 55 2.77 -2.55 -6.72
CA ARG A 55 1.44 -2.80 -7.30
C ARG A 55 0.64 -3.80 -6.45
N ALA A 56 1.23 -4.95 -6.15
CA ALA A 56 0.55 -5.98 -5.35
C ALA A 56 0.17 -5.48 -3.95
N PHE A 57 1.03 -4.65 -3.36
CA PHE A 57 0.79 -4.03 -2.06
C PHE A 57 -0.35 -3.00 -2.13
N LYS A 58 -0.34 -2.09 -3.12
CA LYS A 58 -1.44 -1.13 -3.37
C LYS A 58 -2.78 -1.83 -3.57
N ASP A 59 -2.81 -2.92 -4.33
CA ASP A 59 -4.01 -3.73 -4.55
C ASP A 59 -4.53 -4.32 -3.22
N PHE A 60 -3.64 -4.79 -2.36
CA PHE A 60 -4.00 -5.30 -1.04
C PHE A 60 -4.68 -4.22 -0.17
N PHE A 61 -4.11 -3.02 -0.06
CA PHE A 61 -4.72 -1.93 0.71
C PHE A 61 -6.04 -1.46 0.12
N THR A 62 -6.15 -1.43 -1.20
CA THR A 62 -7.42 -1.09 -1.88
C THR A 62 -8.53 -2.07 -1.50
N ARG A 63 -8.23 -3.38 -1.47
CA ARG A 63 -9.18 -4.40 -1.00
C ARG A 63 -9.50 -4.26 0.48
N ALA A 64 -8.51 -3.97 1.32
CA ALA A 64 -8.71 -3.78 2.76
C ALA A 64 -9.65 -2.57 3.03
N LEU A 65 -9.45 -1.46 2.32
CA LEU A 65 -10.32 -0.29 2.39
C LEU A 65 -11.75 -0.60 1.94
N ALA A 66 -11.91 -1.29 0.81
CA ALA A 66 -13.24 -1.69 0.32
C ALA A 66 -13.98 -2.59 1.31
N LEU A 67 -13.27 -3.45 2.06
CA LEU A 67 -13.86 -4.26 3.12
C LEU A 67 -14.31 -3.39 4.30
N LEU A 68 -13.53 -2.38 4.70
CA LEU A 68 -13.93 -1.42 5.72
C LEU A 68 -15.15 -0.60 5.29
N ASP A 69 -15.21 -0.16 4.03
CA ASP A 69 -16.38 0.51 3.45
C ASP A 69 -17.65 -0.37 3.58
N GLY A 70 -17.52 -1.67 3.28
CA GLY A 70 -18.61 -2.64 3.42
C GLY A 70 -19.09 -2.81 4.87
N LEU A 71 -18.19 -2.73 5.84
CA LEU A 71 -18.54 -2.78 7.27
C LEU A 71 -19.28 -1.52 7.73
N GLN A 72 -18.92 -0.34 7.21
CA GLN A 72 -19.65 0.91 7.50
C GLN A 72 -21.07 0.88 6.94
N GLY A 73 -21.26 0.36 5.71
CA GLY A 73 -22.57 0.24 5.08
C GLY A 73 -23.52 -0.76 5.77
N ALA A 74 -22.98 -1.78 6.44
CA ALA A 74 -23.75 -2.75 7.22
C ALA A 74 -24.19 -2.22 8.60
N SER A 75 -23.50 -1.22 9.16
CA SER A 75 -23.84 -0.62 10.45
C SER A 75 -24.90 0.48 10.35
N ALA A 76 -25.21 0.96 9.15
CA ALA A 76 -26.16 2.06 8.90
C ALA A 76 -27.58 1.58 8.49
N ARG A 77 -27.85 0.27 8.51
CA ARG A 77 -29.17 -0.35 8.30
C ARG A 77 -29.66 -0.99 9.59
#